data_AF-A0A1V2LHQ8-F1
#
_entry.id   AF-A0A1V2LHQ8-F1
#
_cell.length_a   1.000
_cell.length_b   1.000
_cell.length_c   1.000
_cell.angle_alpha   90.00
_cell.angle_beta   90.00
_cell.angle_gamma   90.00
#
_symmetry.space_group_name_H-M   'P 1'
#
loop_
_entity.id
_entity.type
_entity.pdbx_description
1 polymer ?
#
loop_
_entity_poly.entity_id
_entity_poly.type
_entity_poly.pdbx_seq_one_letter_code
_entity_poly.pdbx_strand_id
1 'polypeptide(L)'
;MFGFRTTGYNGYACKYSPFYDNKLAVATAANYGLVGNGRLYILSITNDGRIIQDAQFDTQDGLFDVSWSELHENQVLTCSGDGSISLFDITLHNFPIRRFEEHQREVFSVNWNMVDKSMFCSSSWDSTIKVWSPLREQSLTTLSSEKDMTVKADALMDNKAPLSTKPIMENTMNDCVYQATFSPHDPSLIVSVNSASRCQVWDMRSSSPLALNFISHAGMEALSCDFNKYRPSVIATSSVDKSIKIWDIRMIPDLQPAFLAQKSRVGPSPINKLIGHDFAVRKVQWSPHASDTLMSSSYDMTCKIWRDQTDESARFMSNMRMKHGEALINNFDMHREFVLGCDWSLWGRGFVASTGWDEMVYVWKAT
;
A
#
# COMPACT_ATOMS: atom_id res chain seq x y z
N MET A 1 0.48 25.88 -0.93
CA MET A 1 -0.41 24.73 -1.18
C MET A 1 -1.07 24.96 -2.52
N PHE A 2 -1.05 23.95 -3.37
CA PHE A 2 -1.67 23.97 -4.69
C PHE A 2 -2.75 22.89 -4.73
N GLY A 3 -3.81 23.13 -5.48
CA GLY A 3 -4.96 22.22 -5.53
C GLY A 3 -5.47 22.05 -6.95
N PHE A 4 -5.86 20.84 -7.30
CA PHE A 4 -6.58 20.49 -8.53
C PHE A 4 -7.81 19.67 -8.16
N ARG A 5 -8.92 19.87 -8.90
CA ARG A 5 -10.16 19.15 -8.64
C ARG A 5 -10.48 18.16 -9.75
N THR A 6 -10.57 16.89 -9.41
CA THR A 6 -10.98 15.78 -10.28
C THR A 6 -12.50 15.65 -10.29
N THR A 7 -13.20 16.61 -10.88
CA THR A 7 -14.67 16.73 -10.79
C THR A 7 -15.41 15.43 -11.12
N GLY A 8 -16.22 14.93 -10.18
CA GLY A 8 -16.98 13.69 -10.32
C GLY A 8 -16.19 12.40 -10.10
N TYR A 9 -14.89 12.50 -9.77
CA TYR A 9 -14.01 11.36 -9.54
C TYR A 9 -13.24 11.52 -8.23
N ASN A 10 -13.31 10.50 -7.38
CA ASN A 10 -12.71 10.46 -6.05
C ASN A 10 -11.30 9.87 -6.14
N GLY A 11 -10.33 10.49 -5.46
CA GLY A 11 -8.93 10.08 -5.51
C GLY A 11 -8.62 8.84 -4.68
N TYR A 12 -7.90 7.89 -5.28
CA TYR A 12 -7.47 6.65 -4.64
C TYR A 12 -5.95 6.59 -4.45
N ALA A 13 -5.19 7.01 -5.45
CA ALA A 13 -3.74 7.05 -5.38
C ALA A 13 -3.19 8.20 -6.22
N CYS A 14 -2.07 8.76 -5.79
CA CYS A 14 -1.28 9.70 -6.57
C CYS A 14 0.19 9.28 -6.53
N LYS A 15 0.93 9.49 -7.62
CA LYS A 15 2.37 9.21 -7.72
C LYS A 15 3.10 10.22 -8.58
N TYR A 16 4.19 10.78 -8.07
CA TYR A 16 5.10 11.64 -8.83
C TYR A 16 5.83 10.83 -9.89
N SER A 17 6.11 11.46 -11.03
CA SER A 17 6.92 10.85 -12.06
C SER A 17 8.38 10.70 -11.60
N PRO A 18 9.02 9.53 -11.81
CA PRO A 18 10.44 9.33 -11.55
C PRO A 18 11.34 9.93 -12.64
N PHE A 19 10.77 10.53 -13.69
CA PHE A 19 11.51 11.15 -14.80
C PHE A 19 11.28 12.66 -14.90
N TYR A 20 10.03 13.11 -14.71
CA TYR A 20 9.66 14.52 -14.79
C TYR A 20 9.44 15.09 -13.40
N ASP A 21 10.09 16.21 -13.10
CA ASP A 21 10.04 16.85 -11.78
C ASP A 21 8.69 17.48 -11.43
N ASN A 22 7.90 17.79 -12.47
CA ASN A 22 6.64 18.48 -12.36
C ASN A 22 5.42 17.64 -12.71
N LYS A 23 5.56 16.33 -13.00
CA LYS A 23 4.41 15.46 -13.32
C LYS A 23 3.93 14.61 -12.15
N LEU A 24 2.62 14.46 -12.08
CA LEU A 24 1.90 13.65 -11.11
C LEU A 24 0.82 12.84 -11.82
N ALA A 25 0.76 11.53 -11.58
CA ALA A 25 -0.35 10.68 -12.02
C ALA A 25 -1.32 10.47 -10.86
N VAL A 26 -2.62 10.45 -11.13
CA VAL A 26 -3.67 10.24 -10.12
C VAL A 26 -4.68 9.22 -10.61
N ALA A 27 -4.81 8.12 -9.88
CA ALA A 27 -5.87 7.13 -10.07
C ALA A 27 -7.12 7.56 -9.30
N THR A 28 -8.24 7.61 -10.00
CA THR A 28 -9.52 8.04 -9.44
C THR A 28 -10.65 7.12 -9.88
N ALA A 29 -11.75 7.17 -9.13
CA ALA A 29 -12.95 6.39 -9.41
C ALA A 29 -14.21 7.21 -9.15
N ALA A 30 -15.25 7.02 -9.98
CA ALA A 30 -16.55 7.65 -9.77
C ALA A 30 -17.27 7.05 -8.55
N ASN A 31 -18.20 7.80 -7.96
CA ASN A 31 -19.06 7.36 -6.84
C ASN A 31 -18.27 6.71 -5.68
N TYR A 32 -17.21 7.38 -5.23
CA TYR A 32 -16.33 6.90 -4.14
C TYR A 32 -15.65 5.57 -4.44
N GLY A 33 -15.54 5.19 -5.72
CA GLY A 33 -14.98 3.91 -6.17
C GLY A 33 -15.81 2.68 -5.79
N LEU A 34 -17.09 2.87 -5.46
CA LEU A 34 -18.04 1.79 -5.20
C LEU A 34 -18.65 1.25 -6.49
N VAL A 35 -18.88 2.13 -7.47
CA VAL A 35 -19.49 1.76 -8.76
C VAL A 35 -19.20 2.81 -9.83
N GLY A 36 -18.93 2.34 -11.04
CA GLY A 36 -18.81 3.17 -12.23
C GLY A 36 -17.37 3.29 -12.71
N ASN A 37 -17.15 4.25 -13.61
CA ASN A 37 -15.91 4.38 -14.33
C ASN A 37 -14.76 4.85 -13.44
N GLY A 38 -13.55 4.42 -13.79
CA GLY A 38 -12.32 4.98 -13.31
C GLY A 38 -11.78 6.03 -14.28
N ARG A 39 -10.89 6.89 -13.78
CA ARG A 39 -10.16 7.83 -14.60
C ARG A 39 -8.74 8.01 -14.08
N LEU A 40 -7.78 7.86 -14.98
CA LEU A 40 -6.38 8.22 -14.75
C LEU A 40 -6.19 9.67 -15.19
N TYR A 41 -5.76 10.53 -14.28
CA TYR A 41 -5.35 11.90 -14.60
C TYR A 41 -3.83 11.98 -14.63
N ILE A 42 -3.28 12.60 -15.69
CA ILE A 42 -1.88 13.02 -15.76
C ILE A 42 -1.85 14.53 -15.59
N LEU A 43 -1.24 14.98 -14.50
CA LEU A 43 -1.19 16.36 -14.08
C LEU A 43 0.24 16.90 -14.19
N SER A 44 0.38 18.16 -14.55
CA SER A 44 1.63 18.92 -14.52
C SER A 44 1.55 20.11 -13.59
N ILE A 45 2.63 20.40 -12.89
CA ILE A 45 2.78 21.56 -12.00
C ILE A 45 3.55 22.64 -12.78
N THR A 46 2.89 23.77 -13.02
CA THR A 46 3.50 24.92 -13.71
C THR A 46 4.45 25.68 -12.77
N ASN A 47 5.34 26.50 -13.33
CA ASN A 47 6.28 27.33 -12.55
C ASN A 47 5.57 28.30 -11.59
N ASP A 48 4.35 28.72 -11.93
CA ASP A 48 3.50 29.56 -11.07
C ASP A 48 2.81 28.77 -9.95
N GLY A 49 3.10 27.47 -9.84
CA GLY A 49 2.53 26.55 -8.86
C GLY A 49 1.12 26.06 -9.20
N ARG A 50 0.55 26.41 -10.36
CA ARG A 50 -0.76 25.89 -10.76
C ARG A 50 -0.63 24.45 -11.25
N ILE A 51 -1.55 23.60 -10.81
CA ILE A 51 -1.68 22.22 -11.30
C ILE A 51 -2.63 22.24 -12.50
N ILE A 52 -2.16 21.74 -13.63
CA ILE A 52 -2.92 21.60 -14.88
C ILE A 52 -3.04 20.14 -15.27
N GLN A 53 -4.07 19.80 -16.05
CA GLN A 53 -4.25 18.47 -16.60
C GLN A 53 -3.62 18.39 -17.99
N ASP A 54 -2.68 17.48 -18.17
CA ASP A 54 -2.02 17.21 -19.47
C ASP A 54 -2.78 16.16 -20.27
N ALA A 55 -3.18 15.07 -19.60
CA ALA A 55 -3.88 13.94 -20.23
C ALA A 55 -4.86 13.29 -19.25
N GLN A 56 -5.83 12.57 -19.80
CA GLN A 56 -6.75 11.73 -19.04
C GLN A 56 -7.05 10.44 -19.81
N PHE A 57 -7.30 9.36 -19.08
CA PHE A 57 -7.70 8.06 -19.63
C PHE A 57 -8.88 7.51 -18.84
N ASP A 58 -9.99 7.24 -19.52
CA ASP A 58 -11.18 6.67 -18.91
C ASP A 58 -11.12 5.14 -18.92
N THR A 59 -11.52 4.52 -17.81
CA THR A 59 -11.60 3.06 -17.68
C THR A 59 -13.02 2.61 -17.34
N GLN A 60 -13.33 1.35 -17.65
CA GLN A 60 -14.66 0.80 -17.44
C GLN A 60 -15.04 0.71 -15.96
N ASP A 61 -14.05 0.48 -15.09
CA ASP A 61 -14.19 0.33 -13.65
C ASP A 61 -13.22 1.27 -12.91
N GLY A 62 -13.48 1.51 -11.63
CA GLY A 62 -12.73 2.38 -10.73
C GLY A 62 -11.26 2.00 -10.62
N LEU A 63 -10.38 3.00 -10.57
CA LEU A 63 -8.94 2.81 -10.40
C LEU A 63 -8.54 2.94 -8.94
N PHE A 64 -7.77 1.97 -8.42
CA PHE A 64 -7.44 1.89 -7.00
C PHE A 64 -5.97 2.21 -6.66
N ASP A 65 -5.06 2.07 -7.61
CA ASP A 65 -3.66 2.46 -7.45
C ASP A 65 -3.03 2.84 -8.79
N VAL A 66 -1.91 3.55 -8.71
CA VAL A 66 -1.13 4.00 -9.88
C VAL A 66 0.36 3.87 -9.59
N SER A 67 1.13 3.48 -10.59
CA SER A 67 2.59 3.40 -10.50
C SER A 67 3.22 3.77 -11.85
N TRP A 68 4.18 4.68 -11.84
CA TRP A 68 4.95 4.99 -13.05
C TRP A 68 5.89 3.83 -13.40
N SER A 69 6.15 3.66 -14.69
CA SER A 69 7.25 2.82 -15.13
C SER A 69 8.57 3.41 -14.65
N GLU A 70 9.41 2.62 -14.02
CA GLU A 70 10.78 3.01 -13.65
C GLU A 70 11.77 2.84 -14.81
N LEU A 71 11.30 2.25 -15.92
CA LEU A 71 12.10 1.98 -17.13
C LEU A 71 11.77 2.96 -18.27
N HIS A 72 10.54 3.50 -18.32
CA HIS A 72 10.05 4.30 -19.44
C HIS A 72 9.28 5.54 -18.96
N GLU A 73 9.75 6.72 -19.35
CA GLU A 73 9.25 8.03 -18.86
C GLU A 73 7.78 8.31 -19.15
N ASN A 74 7.25 7.74 -20.23
CA ASN A 74 5.88 8.00 -20.69
C ASN A 74 4.90 6.90 -20.28
N GLN A 75 5.32 5.88 -19.54
CA GLN A 75 4.46 4.75 -19.22
C GLN A 75 3.96 4.76 -17.77
N VAL A 76 2.67 4.47 -17.59
CA VAL A 76 1.99 4.45 -16.29
C VAL A 76 1.12 3.21 -16.17
N LEU A 77 1.25 2.49 -15.06
CA LEU A 77 0.35 1.41 -14.66
C LEU A 77 -0.77 1.92 -13.78
N THR A 78 -1.96 1.38 -13.98
CA THR A 78 -3.09 1.49 -13.06
C THR A 78 -3.75 0.15 -12.84
N CYS A 79 -4.41 -0.01 -11.70
CA CYS A 79 -5.17 -1.21 -11.40
C CYS A 79 -6.64 -0.89 -11.11
N SER A 80 -7.52 -1.82 -11.47
CA SER A 80 -8.96 -1.60 -11.56
C SER A 80 -9.75 -2.54 -10.65
N GLY A 81 -11.02 -2.19 -10.40
CA GLY A 81 -11.97 -3.04 -9.67
C GLY A 81 -12.34 -4.35 -10.37
N ASP A 82 -12.24 -4.39 -11.70
CA ASP A 82 -12.57 -5.58 -12.51
C ASP A 82 -11.48 -6.69 -12.47
N GLY A 83 -10.41 -6.51 -11.70
CA GLY A 83 -9.29 -7.44 -11.65
C GLY A 83 -8.20 -7.19 -12.71
N SER A 84 -8.39 -6.20 -13.58
CA SER A 84 -7.40 -5.87 -14.61
C SER A 84 -6.34 -4.88 -14.12
N ILE A 85 -5.17 -4.98 -14.74
CA ILE A 85 -4.11 -3.99 -14.66
C ILE A 85 -3.94 -3.44 -16.07
N SER A 86 -3.85 -2.11 -16.20
CA SER A 86 -3.71 -1.44 -17.49
C SER A 86 -2.43 -0.62 -17.52
N LEU A 87 -1.66 -0.76 -18.59
CA LEU A 87 -0.47 0.04 -18.88
C LEU A 87 -0.84 1.07 -19.94
N PHE A 88 -0.65 2.35 -19.63
CA PHE A 88 -0.90 3.47 -20.53
C PHE A 88 0.42 4.10 -20.96
N ASP A 89 0.42 4.64 -22.18
CA ASP A 89 1.45 5.57 -22.64
C ASP A 89 0.83 6.98 -22.68
N ILE A 90 1.40 7.94 -21.95
CA ILE A 90 0.88 9.29 -21.81
C ILE A 90 0.95 10.11 -23.11
N THR A 91 1.72 9.65 -24.10
CA THR A 91 1.79 10.28 -25.43
C THR A 91 0.65 9.86 -26.35
N LEU A 92 -0.02 8.74 -26.02
CA LEU A 92 -1.16 8.22 -26.77
C LEU A 92 -2.48 8.73 -26.18
N HIS A 93 -3.57 8.47 -26.90
CA HIS A 93 -4.91 8.87 -26.51
C HIS A 93 -5.81 7.66 -26.24
N ASN A 94 -6.69 7.81 -25.25
CA ASN A 94 -7.84 6.96 -24.94
C ASN A 94 -7.57 5.56 -24.40
N PHE A 95 -6.70 4.76 -25.03
CA PHE A 95 -6.59 3.32 -24.74
C PHE A 95 -5.26 2.92 -24.10
N PRO A 96 -5.26 1.90 -23.22
CA PRO A 96 -4.02 1.34 -22.70
C PRO A 96 -3.24 0.62 -23.80
N ILE A 97 -1.91 0.68 -23.73
CA ILE A 97 -1.01 -0.08 -24.61
C ILE A 97 -0.95 -1.56 -24.25
N ARG A 98 -1.32 -1.92 -23.01
CA ARG A 98 -1.40 -3.30 -22.56
C ARG A 98 -2.39 -3.45 -21.41
N ARG A 99 -3.02 -4.62 -21.34
CA ARG A 99 -3.91 -5.02 -20.25
C ARG A 99 -3.50 -6.41 -19.75
N PHE A 100 -3.45 -6.58 -18.45
CA PHE A 100 -3.10 -7.83 -17.77
C PHE A 100 -4.31 -8.31 -16.99
N GLU A 101 -4.80 -9.51 -17.32
CA GLU A 101 -6.03 -10.08 -16.78
C GLU A 101 -5.78 -11.49 -16.26
N GLU A 102 -5.36 -11.59 -15.00
CA GLU A 102 -5.31 -12.89 -14.29
C GLU A 102 -5.92 -12.85 -12.90
N HIS A 103 -6.05 -11.67 -12.28
CA HIS A 103 -6.70 -11.55 -10.99
C HIS A 103 -8.21 -11.77 -11.15
N GLN A 104 -8.82 -12.42 -10.17
CA GLN A 104 -10.24 -12.78 -10.20
C GLN A 104 -11.13 -11.78 -9.46
N ARG A 105 -10.52 -10.79 -8.81
CA ARG A 105 -11.16 -9.77 -8.00
C ARG A 105 -10.36 -8.47 -8.06
N GLU A 106 -10.91 -7.42 -7.47
CA GLU A 106 -10.36 -6.07 -7.36
C GLU A 106 -8.86 -6.09 -7.05
N VAL A 107 -8.09 -5.35 -7.86
CA VAL A 107 -6.65 -5.16 -7.62
C VAL A 107 -6.46 -3.85 -6.86
N PHE A 108 -5.95 -3.93 -5.63
CA PHE A 108 -5.85 -2.78 -4.72
C PHE A 108 -4.53 -2.04 -4.79
N SER A 109 -3.45 -2.69 -5.23
CA SER A 109 -2.15 -2.04 -5.37
C SER A 109 -1.38 -2.53 -6.58
N VAL A 110 -0.61 -1.63 -7.17
CA VAL A 110 0.40 -1.91 -8.18
C VAL A 110 1.67 -1.14 -7.86
N ASN A 111 2.82 -1.81 -7.85
CA ASN A 111 4.10 -1.16 -7.56
C ASN A 111 5.19 -1.69 -8.50
N TRP A 112 5.87 -0.76 -9.17
CA TRP A 112 7.02 -1.08 -10.02
C TRP A 112 8.27 -1.42 -9.19
N ASN A 113 9.11 -2.32 -9.69
CA ASN A 113 10.38 -2.66 -9.05
C ASN A 113 11.40 -1.54 -9.32
N MET A 114 11.79 -0.80 -8.27
CA MET A 114 12.73 0.32 -8.42
C MET A 114 14.19 -0.10 -8.66
N VAL A 115 14.55 -1.35 -8.33
CA VAL A 115 15.93 -1.85 -8.44
C VAL A 115 16.19 -2.50 -9.78
N ASP A 116 15.38 -3.52 -10.12
CA ASP A 116 15.51 -4.25 -11.40
C ASP A 116 14.82 -3.53 -12.56
N LYS A 117 13.78 -2.73 -12.29
CA LYS A 117 13.01 -1.93 -13.27
C LYS A 117 12.33 -2.72 -14.39
N SER A 118 12.56 -4.02 -14.51
CA SER A 118 11.95 -4.86 -15.55
C SER A 118 10.63 -5.50 -15.13
N MET A 119 10.26 -5.38 -13.84
CA MET A 119 9.10 -6.04 -13.24
C MET A 119 8.24 -5.08 -12.43
N PHE A 120 6.97 -5.46 -12.25
CA PHE A 120 6.06 -4.83 -11.29
C PHE A 120 5.24 -5.92 -10.56
N CYS A 121 4.67 -5.56 -9.42
CA CYS A 121 3.83 -6.46 -8.64
C CYS A 121 2.44 -5.86 -8.45
N SER A 122 1.45 -6.73 -8.31
CA SER A 122 0.07 -6.36 -7.99
C SER A 122 -0.46 -7.17 -6.82
N SER A 123 -1.37 -6.59 -6.04
CA SER A 123 -2.08 -7.29 -4.95
C SER A 123 -3.59 -7.17 -5.11
N SER A 124 -4.32 -8.24 -4.83
CA SER A 124 -5.76 -8.32 -5.08
C SER A 124 -6.56 -8.87 -3.89
N TRP A 125 -7.86 -8.61 -3.92
CA TRP A 125 -8.86 -9.26 -3.07
C TRP A 125 -8.99 -10.76 -3.34
N ASP A 126 -8.41 -11.29 -4.41
CA ASP A 126 -8.38 -12.74 -4.66
C ASP A 126 -7.37 -13.50 -3.77
N SER A 127 -6.74 -12.83 -2.80
CA SER A 127 -5.72 -13.35 -1.89
C SER A 127 -4.37 -13.66 -2.54
N THR A 128 -4.12 -13.16 -3.75
CA THR A 128 -2.86 -13.38 -4.46
C THR A 128 -2.10 -12.08 -4.69
N ILE A 129 -0.79 -12.23 -4.79
CA ILE A 129 0.13 -11.22 -5.31
C ILE A 129 0.68 -11.78 -6.61
N LYS A 130 0.67 -11.01 -7.69
CA LYS A 130 1.24 -11.42 -8.95
C LYS A 130 2.42 -10.54 -9.31
N VAL A 131 3.45 -11.15 -9.88
CA VAL A 131 4.65 -10.47 -10.37
C VAL A 131 4.65 -10.56 -11.88
N TRP A 132 4.91 -9.44 -12.54
CA TRP A 132 4.70 -9.28 -13.97
C TRP A 132 5.94 -8.70 -14.63
N SER A 133 6.10 -9.01 -15.92
CA SER A 133 6.95 -8.23 -16.81
C SER A 133 6.03 -7.46 -17.75
N PRO A 134 6.29 -6.15 -18.00
CA PRO A 134 5.48 -5.37 -18.93
C PRO A 134 5.58 -5.89 -20.37
N LEU A 135 6.56 -6.76 -20.67
CA LEU A 135 6.77 -7.37 -21.98
C LEU A 135 6.01 -8.68 -22.18
N ARG A 136 5.49 -9.31 -21.11
CA ARG A 136 4.71 -10.57 -21.18
C ARG A 136 3.22 -10.31 -20.95
N GLU A 137 2.37 -11.22 -21.40
CA GLU A 137 0.93 -11.18 -21.11
C GLU A 137 0.61 -11.86 -19.78
N GLN A 138 1.28 -12.98 -19.51
CA GLN A 138 1.09 -13.76 -18.28
C GLN A 138 2.02 -13.28 -17.16
N SER A 139 1.59 -13.50 -15.92
CA SER A 139 2.41 -13.27 -14.73
C SER A 139 3.63 -14.20 -14.71
N LEU A 140 4.75 -13.68 -14.22
CA LEU A 140 5.98 -14.43 -14.01
C LEU A 140 5.83 -15.40 -12.84
N THR A 141 5.15 -14.96 -11.78
CA THR A 141 4.99 -15.72 -10.54
C THR A 141 3.73 -15.24 -9.83
N THR A 142 3.01 -16.18 -9.22
CA THR A 142 1.90 -15.89 -8.30
C THR A 142 2.35 -16.28 -6.88
N LEU A 143 2.31 -15.32 -5.96
CA LEU A 143 2.63 -15.49 -4.54
C LEU A 143 1.31 -15.54 -3.76
N SER A 144 1.13 -16.59 -2.98
CA SER A 144 -0.02 -16.74 -2.09
C SER A 144 0.42 -17.42 -0.81
N SER A 145 -0.25 -17.09 0.30
CA SER A 145 -0.04 -17.79 1.56
C SER A 145 -0.90 -19.04 1.57
N GLU A 146 -0.32 -20.19 1.89
CA GLU A 146 -1.12 -21.36 2.21
C GLU A 146 -2.08 -21.02 3.36
N LYS A 147 -3.34 -21.44 3.23
CA LYS A 147 -4.35 -21.29 4.27
C LYS A 147 -3.94 -22.18 5.43
N ASP A 148 -3.57 -21.58 6.55
CA ASP A 148 -3.32 -22.30 7.79
C ASP A 148 -4.68 -22.80 8.32
N MET A 149 -5.10 -23.99 7.90
CA MET A 149 -6.38 -24.59 8.29
C MET A 149 -6.40 -25.07 9.76
N THR A 150 -5.38 -24.77 10.55
CA THR A 150 -5.18 -25.35 11.87
C THR A 150 -5.82 -24.54 13.03
N VAL A 151 -6.42 -23.37 12.79
CA VAL A 151 -6.94 -22.49 13.87
C VAL A 151 -8.47 -22.31 13.87
N LYS A 152 -9.25 -23.25 13.31
CA LYS A 152 -10.70 -23.34 13.57
C LYS A 152 -11.13 -24.73 14.02
N ALA A 153 -10.35 -25.35 14.90
CA ALA A 153 -10.86 -26.38 15.79
C ALA A 153 -11.28 -25.69 17.09
N ASP A 154 -12.55 -25.29 17.16
CA ASP A 154 -13.40 -25.25 18.37
C ASP A 154 -14.64 -24.38 18.11
N ALA A 155 -15.58 -24.92 17.33
CA ALA A 155 -16.98 -24.58 17.48
C ALA A 155 -17.66 -25.83 18.05
N LEU A 156 -17.90 -25.77 19.36
CA LEU A 156 -18.72 -26.70 20.12
C LEU A 156 -20.02 -27.00 19.35
N MET A 157 -20.38 -28.28 19.30
CA MET A 157 -21.62 -28.76 18.72
C MET A 157 -22.82 -28.05 19.35
N ASP A 158 -23.48 -27.20 18.57
CA ASP A 158 -24.78 -26.65 18.91
C ASP A 158 -25.81 -27.22 17.93
N ASN A 159 -26.63 -28.15 18.43
CA ASN A 159 -27.75 -28.74 17.72
C ASN A 159 -28.80 -27.66 17.41
N LYS A 160 -28.68 -27.00 16.25
CA LYS A 160 -29.76 -26.19 15.66
C LYS A 160 -30.31 -26.87 14.42
N ALA A 161 -31.64 -26.89 14.33
CA ALA A 161 -32.40 -27.54 13.28
C ALA A 161 -32.05 -26.98 11.88
N PRO A 162 -32.05 -27.83 10.83
CA PRO A 162 -31.62 -27.42 9.49
C PRO A 162 -32.72 -26.60 8.81
N LEU A 163 -32.48 -25.31 8.64
CA LEU A 163 -33.32 -24.41 7.83
C LEU A 163 -32.46 -23.81 6.72
N SER A 164 -32.38 -24.54 5.60
CA SER A 164 -32.19 -24.09 4.21
C SER A 164 -31.45 -25.17 3.42
N THR A 165 -32.09 -25.75 2.41
CA THR A 165 -31.57 -26.77 1.49
C THR A 165 -30.63 -26.20 0.42
N LYS A 166 -29.71 -25.33 0.83
CA LYS A 166 -28.50 -25.03 0.08
C LYS A 166 -27.33 -25.39 0.99
N PRO A 167 -26.34 -26.18 0.55
CA PRO A 167 -25.11 -26.31 1.31
C PRO A 167 -24.61 -24.88 1.55
N ILE A 168 -24.53 -24.49 2.82
CA ILE A 168 -23.78 -23.31 3.22
C ILE A 168 -22.35 -23.68 2.88
N MET A 169 -21.94 -23.37 1.65
CA MET A 169 -20.55 -23.27 1.31
C MET A 169 -20.06 -22.11 2.17
N GLU A 170 -19.63 -22.42 3.38
CA GLU A 170 -18.97 -21.47 4.27
C GLU A 170 -17.93 -20.75 3.42
N ASN A 171 -18.16 -19.45 3.21
CA ASN A 171 -17.20 -18.59 2.53
C ASN A 171 -15.85 -18.86 3.18
N THR A 172 -14.99 -19.56 2.45
CA THR A 172 -13.65 -19.92 2.88
C THR A 172 -12.87 -18.62 2.88
N MET A 173 -12.99 -17.82 3.94
CA MET A 173 -12.61 -16.40 3.98
C MET A 173 -11.25 -16.20 3.30
N ASN A 174 -11.30 -15.62 2.11
CA ASN A 174 -10.13 -15.25 1.34
C ASN A 174 -9.63 -13.94 1.94
N ASP A 175 -8.41 -13.93 2.47
CA ASP A 175 -7.81 -12.73 3.03
C ASP A 175 -7.42 -11.77 1.90
N CYS A 176 -7.94 -10.55 1.94
CA CYS A 176 -7.65 -9.52 0.94
C CYS A 176 -6.19 -9.07 1.09
N VAL A 177 -5.42 -8.97 0.00
CA VAL A 177 -4.08 -8.36 0.06
C VAL A 177 -4.17 -6.89 -0.37
N TYR A 178 -4.10 -5.99 0.62
CA TYR A 178 -4.34 -4.56 0.40
C TYR A 178 -3.19 -3.84 -0.28
N GLN A 179 -1.95 -4.21 0.05
CA GLN A 179 -0.78 -3.62 -0.59
C GLN A 179 0.36 -4.65 -0.66
N ALA A 180 1.04 -4.67 -1.79
CA ALA A 180 2.33 -5.32 -1.96
C ALA A 180 3.33 -4.34 -2.61
N THR A 181 4.55 -4.27 -2.09
CA THR A 181 5.59 -3.38 -2.63
C THR A 181 6.95 -4.06 -2.64
N PHE A 182 7.74 -3.77 -3.67
CA PHE A 182 9.12 -4.23 -3.78
C PHE A 182 10.02 -3.53 -2.76
N SER A 183 11.05 -4.23 -2.31
CA SER A 183 12.14 -3.60 -1.58
C SER A 183 12.90 -2.65 -2.51
N PRO A 184 13.19 -1.41 -2.07
CA PRO A 184 14.09 -0.51 -2.79
C PRO A 184 15.56 -0.93 -2.70
N HIS A 185 15.87 -2.00 -1.94
CA HIS A 185 17.25 -2.45 -1.69
C HIS A 185 17.57 -3.82 -2.31
N ASP A 186 16.57 -4.69 -2.46
CA ASP A 186 16.73 -6.02 -3.05
C ASP A 186 15.61 -6.26 -4.08
N PRO A 187 15.92 -6.47 -5.37
CA PRO A 187 14.91 -6.64 -6.41
C PRO A 187 14.06 -7.90 -6.26
N SER A 188 14.48 -8.84 -5.41
CA SER A 188 13.80 -10.12 -5.20
C SER A 188 12.87 -10.14 -3.98
N LEU A 189 12.88 -9.09 -3.16
CA LEU A 189 12.08 -9.01 -1.94
C LEU A 189 10.81 -8.18 -2.16
N ILE A 190 9.69 -8.71 -1.68
CA ILE A 190 8.39 -8.03 -1.63
C ILE A 190 7.88 -8.06 -0.20
N VAL A 191 7.29 -6.97 0.27
CA VAL A 191 6.48 -6.96 1.50
C VAL A 191 5.02 -6.78 1.14
N SER A 192 4.14 -7.46 1.86
CA SER A 192 2.70 -7.31 1.71
C SER A 192 1.96 -7.30 3.03
N VAL A 193 0.75 -6.77 3.01
CA VAL A 193 -0.18 -6.74 4.14
C VAL A 193 -1.58 -7.16 3.72
N ASN A 194 -2.30 -7.81 4.63
CA ASN A 194 -3.61 -8.39 4.34
C ASN A 194 -4.68 -8.11 5.42
N SER A 195 -5.92 -8.51 5.12
CA SER A 195 -7.06 -8.40 6.04
C SER A 195 -6.92 -9.27 7.30
N ALA A 196 -6.16 -10.35 7.27
CA ALA A 196 -5.88 -11.19 8.45
C ALA A 196 -4.82 -10.61 9.40
N SER A 197 -4.57 -9.29 9.36
CA SER A 197 -3.57 -8.62 10.19
C SER A 197 -2.13 -9.11 9.96
N ARG A 198 -1.84 -9.83 8.87
CA ARG A 198 -0.51 -10.38 8.61
C ARG A 198 0.32 -9.42 7.75
N CYS A 199 1.57 -9.25 8.14
CA CYS A 199 2.62 -8.69 7.30
C CYS A 199 3.50 -9.85 6.83
N GLN A 200 3.70 -9.94 5.52
CA GLN A 200 4.38 -11.04 4.86
C GLN A 200 5.57 -10.50 4.06
N VAL A 201 6.72 -11.16 4.19
CA VAL A 201 7.92 -10.86 3.42
C VAL A 201 8.17 -12.05 2.51
N TRP A 202 8.30 -11.76 1.22
CA TRP A 202 8.45 -12.74 0.16
C TRP A 202 9.84 -12.61 -0.47
N ASP A 203 10.52 -13.72 -0.67
CA ASP A 203 11.77 -13.82 -1.44
C ASP A 203 11.51 -14.67 -2.68
N MET A 204 11.49 -14.02 -3.85
CA MET A 204 11.19 -14.67 -5.12
C MET A 204 12.27 -15.64 -5.60
N ARG A 205 13.46 -15.66 -4.96
CA ARG A 205 14.54 -16.59 -5.31
C ARG A 205 14.34 -17.97 -4.69
N SER A 206 13.53 -18.05 -3.63
CA SER A 206 13.28 -19.27 -2.89
C SER A 206 12.16 -20.09 -3.55
N SER A 207 12.29 -21.42 -3.53
CA SER A 207 11.21 -22.33 -3.95
C SER A 207 9.98 -22.23 -3.05
N SER A 208 10.19 -21.87 -1.77
CA SER A 208 9.15 -21.44 -0.84
C SER A 208 9.28 -19.92 -0.64
N PRO A 209 8.53 -19.10 -1.41
CA PRO A 209 8.80 -17.68 -1.47
C PRO A 209 8.43 -16.94 -0.18
N LEU A 210 7.54 -17.47 0.67
CA LEU A 210 7.17 -16.83 1.94
C LEU A 210 8.30 -16.97 2.98
N ALA A 211 9.13 -15.94 3.09
CA ALA A 211 10.28 -15.91 4.00
C ALA A 211 9.86 -15.59 5.45
N LEU A 212 8.99 -14.60 5.64
CA LEU A 212 8.46 -14.20 6.95
C LEU A 212 6.95 -13.97 6.88
N ASN A 213 6.26 -14.32 7.95
CA ASN A 213 4.83 -14.10 8.12
C ASN A 213 4.54 -13.85 9.60
N PHE A 214 4.00 -12.67 9.93
CA PHE A 214 3.73 -12.29 11.31
C PHE A 214 2.51 -11.39 11.47
N ILE A 215 1.92 -11.40 12.67
CA ILE A 215 0.80 -10.54 13.02
C ILE A 215 1.31 -9.12 13.29
N SER A 216 0.94 -8.16 12.44
CA SER A 216 1.35 -6.76 12.56
C SER A 216 0.41 -5.96 13.49
N HIS A 217 -0.90 -6.14 13.39
CA HIS A 217 -1.90 -5.28 14.06
C HIS A 217 -2.94 -6.02 14.91
N ALA A 218 -2.48 -7.01 15.69
CA ALA A 218 -3.28 -7.69 16.72
C ALA A 218 -4.65 -8.22 16.26
N GLY A 219 -4.74 -8.66 15.00
CA GLY A 219 -5.98 -9.19 14.41
C GLY A 219 -6.80 -8.17 13.62
N MET A 220 -6.43 -6.89 13.64
CA MET A 220 -7.04 -5.84 12.81
C MET A 220 -6.38 -5.78 11.43
N GLU A 221 -7.16 -5.44 10.41
CA GLU A 221 -6.69 -5.42 9.02
C GLU A 221 -5.50 -4.46 8.84
N ALA A 222 -4.45 -4.94 8.15
CA ALA A 222 -3.28 -4.14 7.81
C ALA A 222 -3.44 -3.62 6.38
N LEU A 223 -3.54 -2.29 6.22
CA LEU A 223 -4.01 -1.64 5.00
C LEU A 223 -2.88 -1.18 4.07
N SER A 224 -1.72 -0.85 4.64
CA SER A 224 -0.58 -0.35 3.89
C SER A 224 0.74 -0.77 4.53
N CYS A 225 1.76 -0.94 3.69
CA CYS A 225 3.13 -1.19 4.11
C CYS A 225 4.11 -0.48 3.18
N ASP A 226 5.26 -0.09 3.72
CA ASP A 226 6.33 0.52 2.94
C ASP A 226 7.70 0.24 3.56
N PHE A 227 8.70 0.03 2.69
CA PHE A 227 10.10 -0.09 3.09
C PHE A 227 10.72 1.28 3.35
N ASN A 228 11.55 1.36 4.38
CA ASN A 228 12.42 2.50 4.56
C ASN A 228 13.37 2.62 3.38
N LYS A 229 13.49 3.82 2.81
CA LYS A 229 14.28 4.07 1.59
C LYS A 229 15.79 4.02 1.82
N TYR A 230 16.24 3.98 3.08
CA TYR A 230 17.67 4.00 3.46
C TYR A 230 18.09 2.86 4.38
N ARG A 231 17.15 2.29 5.17
CA ARG A 231 17.39 1.21 6.14
C ARG A 231 16.79 -0.11 5.61
N PRO A 232 17.58 -1.05 5.05
CA PRO A 232 17.04 -2.19 4.29
C PRO A 232 16.14 -3.15 5.06
N SER A 233 16.30 -3.23 6.37
CA SER A 233 15.53 -4.13 7.21
C SER A 233 14.32 -3.47 7.88
N VAL A 234 14.13 -2.16 7.68
CA VAL A 234 13.08 -1.41 8.38
C VAL A 234 11.87 -1.24 7.47
N ILE A 235 10.71 -1.64 7.98
CA ILE A 235 9.42 -1.46 7.31
C ILE A 235 8.44 -0.74 8.23
N ALA A 236 7.49 -0.02 7.63
CA ALA A 236 6.34 0.52 8.33
C ALA A 236 5.07 -0.19 7.86
N THR A 237 4.12 -0.40 8.78
CA THR A 237 2.78 -0.91 8.48
C THR A 237 1.73 0.00 9.10
N SER A 238 0.57 0.13 8.46
CA SER A 238 -0.56 0.90 8.96
C SER A 238 -1.84 0.07 8.94
N SER A 239 -2.80 0.40 9.81
CA SER A 239 -3.96 -0.46 10.06
C SER A 239 -5.23 0.29 10.44
N VAL A 240 -6.34 -0.47 10.42
CA VAL A 240 -7.62 -0.14 11.05
C VAL A 240 -7.51 0.09 12.56
N ASP A 241 -6.45 -0.40 13.21
CA ASP A 241 -6.17 -0.11 14.63
C ASP A 241 -5.73 1.35 14.93
N LYS A 242 -5.77 2.23 13.91
CA LYS A 242 -5.42 3.67 13.96
C LYS A 242 -3.94 3.95 14.23
N SER A 243 -3.09 2.91 14.22
CA SER A 243 -1.67 3.04 14.50
C SER A 243 -0.81 2.75 13.27
N ILE A 244 0.38 3.34 13.29
CA ILE A 244 1.47 2.99 12.39
C ILE A 244 2.52 2.29 13.24
N LYS A 245 2.97 1.11 12.81
CA LYS A 245 4.02 0.37 13.50
C LYS A 245 5.25 0.28 12.61
N ILE A 246 6.41 0.41 13.23
CA ILE A 246 7.72 0.30 12.58
C ILE A 246 8.38 -0.98 13.07
N TRP A 247 8.99 -1.72 12.16
CA TRP A 247 9.53 -3.05 12.41
C TRP A 247 10.95 -3.14 11.85
N ASP A 248 11.85 -3.85 12.55
CA ASP A 248 13.08 -4.38 11.94
C ASP A 248 12.85 -5.86 11.65
N ILE A 249 12.78 -6.24 10.37
CA ILE A 249 12.47 -7.61 9.93
C ILE A 249 13.54 -8.64 10.31
N ARG A 250 14.74 -8.18 10.73
CA ARG A 250 15.80 -9.07 11.25
C ARG A 250 15.62 -9.38 12.73
N MET A 251 14.84 -8.58 13.46
CA MET A 251 14.65 -8.71 14.90
C MET A 251 13.59 -9.77 15.21
N ILE A 252 13.86 -11.02 14.82
CA ILE A 252 13.03 -12.18 15.15
C ILE A 252 13.39 -12.59 16.59
N PRO A 253 12.48 -12.55 17.56
CA PRO A 253 12.79 -12.99 18.92
C PRO A 253 13.15 -14.47 18.91
N ASP A 254 14.38 -14.82 19.29
CA ASP A 254 14.79 -16.20 19.59
C ASP A 254 14.09 -16.67 20.88
N LEU A 255 12.78 -16.88 20.83
CA LEU A 255 12.05 -17.50 21.92
C LEU A 255 12.18 -19.01 21.80
N GLN A 256 12.90 -19.61 22.75
CA GLN A 256 13.04 -21.07 22.84
C GLN A 256 11.67 -21.77 22.92
N PRO A 257 11.50 -22.95 22.29
CA PRO A 257 10.19 -23.60 22.10
C PRO A 257 9.62 -24.29 23.36
N ALA A 258 9.99 -23.86 24.56
CA ALA A 258 9.64 -24.59 25.78
C ALA A 258 8.18 -24.39 26.23
N PHE A 259 7.52 -23.31 25.79
CA PHE A 259 6.16 -22.95 26.26
C PHE A 259 5.16 -22.64 25.14
N LEU A 260 5.56 -22.72 23.87
CA LEU A 260 4.64 -22.51 22.73
C LEU A 260 4.31 -23.87 22.10
N ALA A 261 3.08 -24.33 22.32
CA ALA A 261 2.52 -25.42 21.55
C ALA A 261 2.52 -25.06 20.05
N GLN A 262 3.15 -25.90 19.24
CA GLN A 262 3.10 -25.96 17.77
C GLN A 262 3.50 -24.70 16.97
N LYS A 263 4.65 -24.79 16.28
CA LYS A 263 4.98 -24.21 14.96
C LYS A 263 4.68 -22.72 14.67
N SER A 264 4.26 -21.90 15.62
CA SER A 264 4.08 -20.47 15.39
C SER A 264 5.44 -19.78 15.45
N ARG A 265 6.02 -19.45 14.29
CA ARG A 265 7.21 -18.59 14.24
C ARG A 265 6.84 -17.27 14.90
N VAL A 266 7.52 -16.93 16.01
CA VAL A 266 7.34 -15.62 16.64
C VAL A 266 7.86 -14.57 15.66
N GLY A 267 6.99 -13.70 15.19
CA GLY A 267 7.36 -12.59 14.33
C GLY A 267 8.18 -11.50 15.05
N PRO A 268 8.75 -10.54 14.32
CA PRO A 268 9.41 -9.39 14.92
C PRO A 268 8.46 -8.61 15.84
N SER A 269 9.01 -8.03 16.91
CA SER A 269 8.29 -7.04 17.72
C SER A 269 8.41 -5.65 17.09
N PRO A 270 7.38 -4.79 17.22
CA PRO A 270 7.45 -3.44 16.67
C PRO A 270 8.48 -2.63 17.46
N ILE A 271 9.42 -2.00 16.74
CA ILE A 271 10.45 -1.13 17.32
C ILE A 271 9.90 0.26 17.63
N ASN A 272 8.79 0.66 17.00
CA ASN A 272 8.07 1.90 17.28
C ASN A 272 6.57 1.74 17.01
N LYS A 273 5.76 2.56 17.68
CA LYS A 273 4.33 2.69 17.43
C LYS A 273 3.94 4.17 17.44
N LEU A 274 3.50 4.66 16.29
CA LEU A 274 3.01 6.03 16.11
C LEU A 274 1.49 6.01 16.24
N ILE A 275 0.98 6.89 17.10
CA ILE A 275 -0.46 7.03 17.39
C ILE A 275 -0.81 8.52 17.26
N GLY A 276 -1.92 8.80 16.58
CA GLY A 276 -2.44 10.16 16.46
C GLY A 276 -3.48 10.38 15.36
N HIS A 277 -3.75 9.36 14.53
CA HIS A 277 -4.95 9.36 13.68
C HIS A 277 -6.19 8.91 14.46
N ASP A 278 -7.35 9.47 14.12
CA ASP A 278 -8.62 9.18 14.80
C ASP A 278 -9.38 8.00 14.16
N PHE A 279 -9.04 7.64 12.93
CA PHE A 279 -9.61 6.53 12.16
C PHE A 279 -8.51 5.66 11.53
N ALA A 280 -8.90 4.65 10.75
CA ALA A 280 -7.94 3.74 10.11
C ALA A 280 -6.93 4.50 9.25
N VAL A 281 -5.67 4.06 9.30
CA VAL A 281 -4.59 4.65 8.51
C VAL A 281 -4.48 3.90 7.19
N ARG A 282 -4.90 4.55 6.10
CA ARG A 282 -5.09 3.93 4.79
C ARG A 282 -3.79 3.73 4.02
N LYS A 283 -2.87 4.70 4.10
CA LYS A 283 -1.58 4.67 3.39
C LYS A 283 -0.45 5.13 4.32
N VAL A 284 0.70 4.50 4.22
CA VAL A 284 1.96 4.92 4.85
C VAL A 284 3.07 4.94 3.80
N GLN A 285 3.92 5.97 3.83
CA GLN A 285 5.06 6.07 2.92
C GLN A 285 6.25 6.78 3.55
N TRP A 286 7.41 6.12 3.54
CA TRP A 286 8.68 6.69 3.96
C TRP A 286 9.14 7.79 3.00
N SER A 287 9.77 8.81 3.58
CA SER A 287 10.37 9.88 2.80
C SER A 287 11.51 9.35 1.94
N PRO A 288 11.58 9.74 0.65
CA PRO A 288 12.73 9.47 -0.20
C PRO A 288 13.90 10.44 0.07
N HIS A 289 13.77 11.34 1.07
CA HIS A 289 14.77 12.35 1.41
C HIS A 289 15.39 12.16 2.80
N ALA A 290 14.74 11.40 3.69
CA ALA A 290 15.18 11.21 5.06
C ALA A 290 14.78 9.83 5.59
N SER A 291 15.71 9.16 6.28
CA SER A 291 15.52 7.81 6.83
C SER A 291 14.63 7.77 8.07
N ASP A 292 14.37 8.90 8.70
CA ASP A 292 13.62 9.04 9.95
C ASP A 292 12.23 9.65 9.72
N THR A 293 11.84 9.94 8.48
CA THR A 293 10.61 10.70 8.20
C THR A 293 9.67 9.86 7.35
N LEU A 294 8.39 9.83 7.72
CA LEU A 294 7.33 9.16 6.96
C LEU A 294 6.03 9.95 6.97
N MET A 295 5.19 9.70 5.97
CA MET A 295 3.87 10.30 5.80
C MET A 295 2.81 9.22 5.92
N SER A 296 1.64 9.60 6.43
CA SER A 296 0.45 8.77 6.39
C SER A 296 -0.80 9.53 5.98
N SER A 297 -1.76 8.82 5.40
CA SER A 297 -3.11 9.29 5.10
C SER A 297 -4.15 8.40 5.76
N SER A 298 -5.29 8.96 6.14
CA SER A 298 -6.30 8.25 6.94
C SER A 298 -7.74 8.59 6.55
N TYR A 299 -8.66 7.72 6.97
CA TYR A 299 -10.09 7.99 6.95
C TYR A 299 -10.52 9.08 7.94
N ASP A 300 -9.62 9.62 8.75
CA ASP A 300 -9.87 10.83 9.56
C ASP A 300 -9.76 12.13 8.76
N MET A 301 -9.63 12.02 7.43
CA MET A 301 -9.55 13.14 6.48
C MET A 301 -8.26 13.95 6.61
N THR A 302 -7.25 13.44 7.31
CA THR A 302 -5.95 14.11 7.47
C THR A 302 -4.80 13.36 6.81
N CYS A 303 -3.76 14.12 6.44
CA CYS A 303 -2.42 13.59 6.21
C CYS A 303 -1.50 14.04 7.34
N LYS A 304 -0.68 13.13 7.87
CA LYS A 304 0.26 13.42 8.95
C LYS A 304 1.69 13.09 8.54
N ILE A 305 2.62 13.94 8.96
CA ILE A 305 4.06 13.72 8.78
C ILE A 305 4.66 13.38 10.13
N TRP A 306 5.43 12.31 10.18
CA TRP A 306 6.00 11.77 11.41
C TRP A 306 7.51 11.70 11.34
N ARG A 307 8.15 11.89 12.50
CA ARG A 307 9.55 11.57 12.75
C ARG A 307 9.62 10.26 13.55
N ASP A 308 10.25 9.25 12.97
CA ASP A 308 10.68 8.06 13.65
C ASP A 308 11.84 8.40 14.59
N GLN A 309 11.54 8.50 15.88
CA GLN A 309 12.52 8.76 16.93
C GLN A 309 13.24 7.48 17.41
N THR A 310 13.14 6.36 16.69
CA THR A 310 13.95 5.18 17.02
C THR A 310 15.43 5.45 16.72
N ASP A 311 16.10 6.04 17.71
CA ASP A 311 17.53 6.25 17.74
C ASP A 311 18.25 4.91 17.53
N GLU A 312 19.24 4.87 16.63
CA GLU A 312 20.11 3.71 16.44
C GLU A 312 20.79 3.30 17.76
N SER A 313 20.97 4.27 18.66
CA SER A 313 21.55 4.11 20.01
C SER A 313 20.58 3.51 21.04
N ALA A 314 19.26 3.58 20.81
CA ALA A 314 18.23 3.17 21.78
C ALA A 314 17.86 1.67 21.72
N ARG A 315 18.46 0.91 20.78
CA ARG A 315 18.21 -0.53 20.60
C ARG A 315 18.47 -1.40 21.85
N PHE A 316 19.23 -0.90 22.81
CA PHE A 316 19.63 -1.63 24.02
C PHE A 316 18.93 -1.17 25.31
N MET A 317 18.07 -0.16 25.26
CA MET A 317 17.33 0.31 26.44
C MET A 317 15.84 -0.03 26.30
N SER A 318 15.53 -1.32 26.48
CA SER A 318 14.17 -1.76 26.76
C SER A 318 13.67 -1.03 28.03
N ASN A 319 12.63 -0.22 27.89
CA ASN A 319 11.74 0.35 28.94
C ASN A 319 11.66 1.88 29.08
N MET A 320 12.28 2.70 28.23
CA MET A 320 11.87 4.12 28.20
C MET A 320 10.58 4.27 27.38
N ARG A 321 9.54 4.76 28.07
CA ARG A 321 8.26 5.25 27.53
C ARG A 321 8.48 5.87 26.14
N MET A 322 7.99 5.20 25.10
CA MET A 322 7.79 5.79 23.78
C MET A 322 7.11 7.15 24.00
N LYS A 323 7.76 8.26 23.68
CA LYS A 323 7.12 9.58 23.76
C LYS A 323 6.16 9.72 22.58
N HIS A 324 4.94 9.21 22.76
CA HIS A 324 3.92 9.14 21.70
C HIS A 324 3.53 10.54 21.15
N GLY A 325 3.79 11.63 21.90
CA GLY A 325 3.40 12.99 21.52
C GLY A 325 4.44 13.83 20.76
N GLU A 326 5.69 13.39 20.64
CA GLU A 326 6.77 14.20 20.00
C GLU A 326 7.10 13.75 18.57
N ALA A 327 6.42 12.70 18.06
CA ALA A 327 6.70 12.15 16.73
C ALA A 327 5.97 12.87 15.59
N LEU A 328 4.85 13.55 15.85
CA LEU A 328 4.10 14.27 14.82
C LEU A 328 4.80 15.59 14.47
N ILE A 329 5.20 15.74 13.21
CA ILE A 329 5.85 16.95 12.68
C ILE A 329 4.81 17.93 12.13
N ASN A 330 3.86 17.42 11.36
CA ASN A 330 2.87 18.25 10.66
C ASN A 330 1.55 17.49 10.50
N ASN A 331 0.44 18.23 10.52
CA ASN A 331 -0.91 17.74 10.33
C ASN A 331 -1.59 18.57 9.24
N PHE A 332 -1.89 17.93 8.11
CA PHE A 332 -2.59 18.55 6.99
C PHE A 332 -4.05 18.11 6.99
N ASP A 333 -4.95 19.05 7.23
CA ASP A 333 -6.37 18.87 7.50
C ASP A 333 -7.27 19.60 6.48
N MET A 334 -6.77 19.81 5.27
CA MET A 334 -7.50 20.51 4.21
C MET A 334 -8.44 19.60 3.40
N HIS A 335 -8.25 18.28 3.47
CA HIS A 335 -9.16 17.33 2.85
C HIS A 335 -10.49 17.28 3.61
N ARG A 336 -11.61 17.18 2.88
CA ARG A 336 -12.97 17.17 3.47
C ARG A 336 -13.65 15.82 3.47
N GLU A 337 -12.96 14.81 2.97
CA GLU A 337 -13.36 13.42 2.91
C GLU A 337 -12.13 12.53 3.09
N PHE A 338 -12.33 11.21 3.11
CA PHE A 338 -11.28 10.22 3.28
C PHE A 338 -10.06 10.44 2.38
N VAL A 339 -8.85 10.35 2.95
CA VAL A 339 -7.60 10.50 2.19
C VAL A 339 -6.97 9.14 1.92
N LEU A 340 -7.00 8.72 0.66
CA LEU A 340 -6.57 7.37 0.26
C LEU A 340 -5.16 7.34 -0.31
N GLY A 341 -4.77 8.41 -1.01
CA GLY A 341 -3.51 8.50 -1.71
C GLY A 341 -2.61 9.59 -1.14
N CYS A 342 -1.34 9.28 -0.95
CA CYS A 342 -0.30 10.24 -0.64
C CYS A 342 1.03 9.80 -1.25
N ASP A 343 1.86 10.74 -1.67
CA ASP A 343 3.18 10.48 -2.24
C ASP A 343 4.16 11.62 -1.98
N TRP A 344 5.44 11.29 -1.87
CA TRP A 344 6.52 12.28 -1.72
C TRP A 344 7.04 12.73 -3.07
N SER A 345 7.26 14.03 -3.25
CA SER A 345 8.00 14.52 -4.40
C SER A 345 9.43 14.00 -4.35
N LEU A 346 9.91 13.42 -5.44
CA LEU A 346 11.28 12.91 -5.57
C LEU A 346 12.30 14.04 -5.76
N TRP A 347 11.88 15.15 -6.36
CA TRP A 347 12.77 16.22 -6.83
C TRP A 347 12.68 17.46 -5.94
N GLY A 348 11.46 17.86 -5.57
CA GLY A 348 11.21 18.98 -4.67
C GLY A 348 11.33 18.53 -3.22
N ARG A 349 12.48 18.82 -2.58
CA ARG A 349 12.69 18.48 -1.16
C ARG A 349 11.57 19.04 -0.28
N GLY A 350 10.89 18.14 0.41
CA GLY A 350 9.83 18.47 1.37
C GLY A 350 8.46 18.74 0.77
N PHE A 351 8.24 18.55 -0.54
CA PHE A 351 6.90 18.56 -1.12
C PHE A 351 6.28 17.16 -1.12
N VAL A 352 4.97 17.13 -0.89
CA VAL A 352 4.14 15.93 -0.91
C VAL A 352 2.87 16.21 -1.70
N ALA A 353 2.31 15.16 -2.30
CA ALA A 353 0.98 15.17 -2.90
C ALA A 353 0.05 14.30 -2.07
N SER A 354 -1.21 14.71 -1.96
CA SER A 354 -2.27 13.90 -1.37
C SER A 354 -3.55 14.00 -2.20
N THR A 355 -4.33 12.92 -2.21
CA THR A 355 -5.61 12.87 -2.89
C THR A 355 -6.63 12.09 -2.05
N GLY A 356 -7.88 12.55 -2.10
CA GLY A 356 -8.95 11.99 -1.30
C GLY A 356 -10.28 11.93 -2.03
N TRP A 357 -11.28 11.47 -1.29
CA TRP A 357 -12.66 11.34 -1.76
C TRP A 357 -13.39 12.68 -1.88
N ASP A 358 -12.75 13.80 -1.58
CA ASP A 358 -13.28 15.14 -1.79
C ASP A 358 -13.05 15.67 -3.21
N GLU A 359 -12.62 14.79 -4.13
CA GLU A 359 -12.23 15.12 -5.51
C GLU A 359 -11.01 16.04 -5.59
N MET A 360 -10.27 16.22 -4.49
CA MET A 360 -9.14 17.13 -4.46
C MET A 360 -7.82 16.37 -4.55
N VAL A 361 -6.90 16.96 -5.32
CA VAL A 361 -5.48 16.64 -5.33
C VAL A 361 -4.76 17.87 -4.80
N TYR A 362 -4.07 17.73 -3.67
CA TYR A 362 -3.27 18.80 -3.08
C TYR A 362 -1.79 18.51 -3.23
N VAL A 363 -1.01 19.56 -3.53
CA VAL A 363 0.44 19.58 -3.40
C VAL A 363 0.82 20.59 -2.32
N TRP A 364 1.51 20.12 -1.29
CA TRP A 364 1.80 20.90 -0.09
C TRP A 364 3.18 20.56 0.47
N LYS A 365 3.65 21.38 1.41
CA LYS A 365 4.98 21.23 2.01
C LYS A 365 4.86 20.46 3.33
N ALA A 366 5.64 19.41 3.49
CA ALA A 366 5.62 18.51 4.63
C ALA A 366 6.06 19.17 5.95
N THR A 367 6.77 20.31 5.90
CA THR A 367 7.31 21.05 7.06
C THR A 367 6.97 22.53 7.02
#